data_AF-A0A7L2RF51-F1
#
_entry.id   AF-A0A7L2RF51-F1
#
_cell.length_a   1.000
_cell.length_b   1.000
_cell.length_c   1.000
_cell.angle_alpha   90.00
_cell.angle_beta   90.00
_cell.angle_gamma   90.00
#
_symmetry.space_group_name_H-M   'P 1'
#
loop_
_entity.id
_entity.type
_entity.pdbx_description
1 polymer ?
#
loop_
_entity_poly.entity_id
_entity_poly.type
_entity_poly.pdbx_seq_one_letter_code
_entity_poly.pdbx_strand_id
1 'polypeptide(L)'
;EALQRPVVSDFEPQGLSEAARWNSKENLLSCPSENDPHLFVALYDFVASGDNTLSITKGEKLRVLGYNHNGEWCEAQTKNGQGWVPSNY
;
A
#
# COMPACT_ATOMS: atom_id res chain seq x y z
N GLU A 1 28.33 -45.91 -0.97
CA GLU A 1 27.91 -45.01 0.12
C GLU A 1 26.90 -44.00 -0.41
N ALA A 2 25.70 -43.93 0.19
CA ALA A 2 24.64 -43.02 -0.23
C ALA A 2 24.73 -41.72 0.58
N LEU A 3 24.88 -40.59 -0.12
CA LEU A 3 24.90 -39.25 0.49
C LEU A 3 23.48 -38.89 0.96
N GLN A 4 23.28 -38.84 2.29
CA GLN A 4 22.07 -38.31 2.90
C GLN A 4 22.03 -36.79 2.76
N ARG A 5 20.94 -36.29 2.19
CA ARG A 5 20.58 -34.85 2.14
C ARG A 5 20.31 -34.34 3.57
N PRO A 6 20.66 -33.08 3.89
CA PRO A 6 20.35 -32.52 5.21
C PRO A 6 18.84 -32.35 5.37
N VAL A 7 18.33 -32.82 6.51
CA VAL A 7 16.97 -32.57 6.98
C VAL A 7 16.80 -31.06 7.17
N VAL A 8 15.94 -30.45 6.36
CA VAL A 8 15.43 -29.11 6.65
C VAL A 8 14.58 -29.27 7.91
N SER A 9 15.09 -28.81 9.05
CA SER A 9 14.32 -28.73 10.28
C SER A 9 13.16 -27.77 10.06
N ASP A 10 11.97 -28.34 9.97
CA ASP A 10 10.68 -27.68 10.07
C ASP A 10 10.56 -27.08 11.47
N PHE A 11 11.08 -25.87 11.64
CA PHE A 11 10.66 -24.97 12.70
C PHE A 11 9.75 -23.94 12.04
N GLU A 12 8.51 -24.33 11.76
CA GLU A 12 7.43 -23.35 11.66
C GLU A 12 7.25 -22.73 13.06
N PRO A 13 7.53 -21.43 13.27
CA PRO A 13 7.17 -20.78 14.52
C PRO A 13 5.64 -20.74 14.61
N GLN A 14 5.09 -21.66 15.39
CA GLN A 14 3.70 -21.64 15.84
C GLN A 14 3.43 -20.31 16.55
N GLY A 15 2.74 -19.36 15.91
CA GLY A 15 2.32 -18.14 16.61
C GLY A 15 1.92 -16.92 15.80
N LEU A 16 2.11 -16.88 14.48
CA LEU A 16 1.63 -15.76 13.67
C LEU A 16 0.62 -16.30 12.66
N SER A 17 -0.66 -15.94 12.84
CA SER A 17 -1.69 -16.19 11.84
C SER A 17 -1.20 -15.67 10.48
N GLU A 18 -1.57 -16.32 9.37
CA GLU A 18 -1.19 -15.83 8.02
C GLU A 18 -1.51 -14.33 7.83
N ALA A 19 -2.56 -13.85 8.49
CA ALA A 19 -2.94 -12.44 8.57
C ALA A 19 -1.86 -11.53 9.19
N ALA A 20 -1.10 -12.02 10.17
CA ALA A 20 0.03 -11.30 10.77
C ALA A 20 1.24 -11.22 9.83
N ARG A 21 1.35 -12.15 8.86
CA ARG A 21 2.42 -12.13 7.86
C ARG A 21 2.11 -11.18 6.71
N TRP A 22 0.86 -11.16 6.24
CA TRP A 22 0.41 -10.23 5.21
C TRP A 22 -1.12 -10.06 5.22
N ASN A 23 -1.59 -8.95 5.81
CA ASN A 23 -3.02 -8.67 5.90
C ASN A 23 -3.64 -8.28 4.55
N SER A 24 -2.88 -7.72 3.61
CA SER A 24 -3.41 -7.25 2.32
C SER A 24 -3.59 -8.36 1.27
N LYS A 25 -3.40 -9.64 1.63
CA LYS A 25 -3.60 -10.79 0.73
C LYS A 25 -5.01 -10.86 0.15
N GLU A 26 -6.01 -10.45 0.93
CA GLU A 26 -7.41 -10.36 0.51
C GLU A 26 -7.66 -9.34 -0.60
N ASN A 27 -6.82 -8.30 -0.70
CA ASN A 27 -6.96 -7.30 -1.75
C ASN A 27 -6.64 -7.87 -3.13
N LEU A 28 -5.70 -8.83 -3.23
CA LEU A 28 -5.44 -9.55 -4.49
C LEU A 28 -6.61 -10.43 -4.96
N LEU A 29 -7.42 -10.90 -4.01
CA LEU A 29 -8.55 -11.78 -4.25
C LEU A 29 -9.84 -11.00 -4.50
N SER A 30 -9.82 -9.68 -4.31
CA SER A 30 -10.97 -8.81 -4.48
C SER A 30 -11.37 -8.76 -5.96
N CYS A 31 -12.67 -8.89 -6.25
CA CYS A 31 -13.14 -8.79 -7.62
C CYS A 31 -12.99 -7.34 -8.12
N PRO A 32 -12.47 -7.11 -9.33
CA PRO A 32 -12.25 -5.76 -9.84
C PRO A 32 -13.55 -4.96 -10.02
N SER A 33 -14.70 -5.65 -10.09
CA SER A 33 -16.02 -5.04 -10.28
C SER A 33 -16.50 -4.16 -9.12
N GLU A 34 -15.91 -4.26 -7.93
CA GLU A 34 -16.34 -3.50 -6.73
C GLU A 34 -15.36 -2.37 -6.32
N ASN A 35 -14.24 -2.18 -7.03
CA ASN A 35 -13.26 -1.16 -6.68
C ASN A 35 -13.56 0.18 -7.39
N ASP A 36 -13.70 1.27 -6.62
CA ASP A 36 -13.80 2.62 -7.17
C ASP A 36 -12.50 2.93 -7.93
N PRO A 37 -12.55 3.25 -9.24
CA PRO A 37 -11.36 3.44 -10.06
C PRO A 37 -10.52 4.66 -9.65
N HIS A 38 -11.08 5.53 -8.81
CA HIS A 38 -10.38 6.71 -8.29
C HIS A 38 -9.88 6.51 -6.86
N LEU A 39 -10.05 5.31 -6.28
CA LEU A 39 -9.60 4.97 -4.93
C LEU A 39 -8.23 4.29 -4.98
N PHE A 40 -7.25 4.93 -4.34
CA PHE A 40 -5.87 4.48 -4.29
C PHE A 40 -5.44 4.23 -2.85
N VAL A 41 -4.30 3.57 -2.68
CA VAL A 41 -3.68 3.31 -1.38
C VAL A 41 -2.25 3.86 -1.39
N ALA A 42 -1.89 4.60 -0.34
CA ALA A 42 -0.53 5.07 -0.14
C ALA A 42 0.41 3.89 0.15
N LEU A 43 1.50 3.77 -0.60
CA LEU A 43 2.54 2.77 -0.39
C LEU A 43 3.53 3.18 0.69
N TYR A 44 3.71 4.49 0.88
CA TYR A 44 4.63 5.07 1.86
C TYR A 44 3.99 6.22 2.63
N ASP A 45 4.58 6.55 3.77
CA ASP A 45 4.27 7.76 4.50
C ASP A 45 4.87 8.97 3.79
N PHE A 46 4.10 10.05 3.67
CA PHE A 46 4.56 11.34 3.17
C PHE A 46 4.07 12.45 4.10
N VAL A 47 4.99 13.33 4.47
CA VAL A 47 4.70 14.49 5.33
C VAL A 47 4.66 15.72 4.45
N ALA A 48 3.53 16.42 4.47
CA ALA A 48 3.35 17.69 3.78
C ALA A 48 4.47 18.66 4.15
N SER A 49 5.12 19.23 3.13
CA SER A 49 6.21 20.19 3.30
C SER A 49 5.76 21.65 3.07
N GLY A 50 4.55 21.86 2.55
CA GLY A 50 3.95 23.19 2.36
C GLY A 50 2.43 23.15 2.29
N ASP A 51 1.79 24.32 2.27
CA ASP A 51 0.34 24.47 2.41
C ASP A 51 -0.48 23.79 1.29
N ASN A 52 0.14 23.59 0.12
CA ASN A 52 -0.50 22.96 -1.03
C ASN A 52 -0.35 21.43 -1.04
N THR A 53 0.45 20.87 -0.13
CA THR A 53 0.75 19.43 -0.08
C THR A 53 -0.04 18.75 1.03
N LEU A 54 -0.37 17.47 0.83
CA LEU A 54 -1.16 16.69 1.78
C LEU A 54 -0.31 15.60 2.43
N SER A 55 -0.38 15.46 3.76
CA SER A 55 0.26 14.34 4.45
C SER A 55 -0.56 13.07 4.29
N ILE A 56 0.09 11.95 3.98
CA ILE A 56 -0.53 10.63 3.84
C ILE A 56 0.25 9.59 4.65
N THR A 57 -0.46 8.61 5.19
CA THR A 57 0.14 7.48 5.92
C THR A 57 0.12 6.24 5.06
N LYS A 58 1.16 5.41 5.15
CA LYS A 58 1.23 4.12 4.46
C LYS A 58 -0.02 3.28 4.75
N GLY A 59 -0.63 2.75 3.69
CA GLY A 59 -1.87 1.97 3.75
C GLY A 59 -3.14 2.82 3.79
N GLU A 60 -3.03 4.15 3.86
CA GLU A 60 -4.19 5.05 3.83
C GLU A 60 -4.83 5.04 2.44
N LYS A 61 -6.17 5.00 2.42
CA LYS A 61 -6.95 5.10 1.19
C LYS A 61 -7.24 6.57 0.88
N LEU A 62 -6.94 6.98 -0.34
CA LEU A 62 -7.11 8.35 -0.83
C LEU A 62 -7.76 8.34 -2.20
N ARG A 63 -8.46 9.44 -2.54
CA ARG A 63 -9.04 9.61 -3.87
C ARG A 63 -8.18 10.53 -4.71
N VAL A 64 -7.71 10.05 -5.86
CA VAL A 64 -6.97 10.90 -6.80
C VAL A 64 -7.97 11.68 -7.65
N LEU A 65 -7.83 13.00 -7.67
CA LEU A 65 -8.67 13.93 -8.42
C LEU A 65 -8.06 14.28 -9.79
N GLY A 66 -6.74 14.29 -9.88
CA GLY A 66 -6.01 14.59 -11.10
C GLY A 66 -4.51 14.57 -10.92
N TYR A 67 -3.79 14.80 -12.02
CA TYR A 67 -2.34 14.87 -12.05
C TYR A 67 -1.90 16.26 -12.54
N ASN A 68 -0.72 16.68 -12.12
CA ASN A 68 -0.08 17.87 -12.68
C ASN A 68 0.44 17.60 -14.12
N HIS A 69 0.99 18.63 -14.77
CA HIS A 69 1.37 18.57 -16.19
C HIS A 69 2.44 17.51 -16.52
N ASN A 70 3.32 17.17 -15.57
CA ASN A 70 4.40 16.20 -15.77
C ASN A 70 4.12 14.83 -15.10
N GLY A 71 2.98 14.68 -14.44
CA GLY A 71 2.58 13.46 -13.75
C GLY A 71 3.32 13.14 -12.46
N GLU A 72 4.26 13.97 -12.02
CA GLU A 72 5.04 13.73 -10.79
C GLU A 72 4.21 13.91 -9.52
N TRP A 73 3.14 14.70 -9.60
CA TRP A 73 2.24 14.99 -8.49
C TRP A 73 0.80 14.68 -8.87
N CYS A 74 0.07 14.10 -7.92
CA CYS A 74 -1.37 13.92 -8.01
C CYS A 74 -2.09 14.72 -6.92
N GLU A 75 -3.20 15.35 -7.28
CA GLU A 75 -4.06 16.01 -6.32
C GLU A 75 -4.94 14.93 -5.69
N ALA A 76 -4.78 14.74 -4.39
CA ALA A 76 -5.45 13.71 -3.62
C ALA A 76 -6.39 14.32 -2.59
N GLN A 77 -7.50 13.63 -2.34
CA GLN A 77 -8.42 13.93 -1.25
C GLN A 77 -8.47 12.77 -0.26
N THR A 78 -8.25 13.08 1.01
CA THR A 78 -8.38 12.18 2.15
C THR A 78 -9.45 12.69 3.10
N LYS A 79 -9.65 11.99 4.23
CA LYS A 79 -10.52 12.47 5.31
C LYS A 79 -9.96 13.71 6.00
N ASN A 80 -8.66 13.95 5.89
CA ASN A 80 -7.95 15.03 6.58
C ASN A 80 -7.90 16.32 5.74
N GLY A 81 -8.21 16.26 4.44
CA GLY A 81 -8.19 17.40 3.55
C GLY A 81 -7.88 17.00 2.11
N GLN A 82 -7.48 18.00 1.33
CA GLN A 82 -7.10 17.85 -0.07
C GLN A 82 -5.78 18.57 -0.32
N GLY A 83 -4.94 17.99 -1.16
CA GLY A 83 -3.68 18.61 -1.58
C GLY A 83 -2.86 17.70 -2.46
N TRP A 84 -1.66 18.15 -2.80
CA TRP A 84 -0.75 17.44 -3.68
C TRP A 84 0.07 16.39 -2.93
N VAL A 85 0.15 15.20 -3.51
CA VAL A 85 1.04 14.10 -3.08
C VAL A 85 1.88 13.64 -4.26
N PRO A 86 3.10 13.12 -4.03
CA PRO A 86 3.92 12.59 -5.12
C PRO A 86 3.25 11.33 -5.71
N SER A 87 3.17 11.22 -7.02
CA SER A 87 2.44 10.11 -7.68
C SER A 87 3.09 8.73 -7.50
N ASN A 88 4.33 8.68 -7.02
CA ASN A 88 5.08 7.45 -6.76
C ASN A 88 5.07 7.02 -5.28
N TYR A 89 4.22 7.67 -4.45
CA TYR A 89 4.04 7.36 -3.03
C TYR A 89 2.76 6.58 -2.77
#